data_AF-I6NCQ7-F1
#
_entry.id   AF-I6NCQ7-F1
#
_cell.length_a   1.000
_cell.length_b   1.000
_cell.length_c   1.000
_cell.angle_alpha   90.00
_cell.angle_beta   90.00
_cell.angle_gamma   90.00
#
_symmetry.space_group_name_H-M   'P 1'
#
loop_
_entity.id
_entity.type
_entity.pdbx_description
1 polymer ?
#
loop_
_entity_poly.entity_id
_entity_poly.type
_entity_poly.pdbx_seq_one_letter_code
_entity_poly.pdbx_strand_id
1 'polypeptide(L)'
;MVPPSSLSSLLPEPKQKTKSDASLDGYPVNAEGQDNLPVVGLIFDSLQPELSPVVSFSDFVPLRQRNFNMEIPLPTQQQIDDTNKRTKAFFQALLLKKSNPAGSKIKRNESSGNSGYIEYRSKNLLSANSESTPHLIKVVDHAADPLHLSNFKIRSVYAPPIDEPPAPILHKTDANLSKEERQKWEIPAAVSSWKNPNGYTIGLDKRVALDARYSDSRMGAHDINEGFVRLSEALGEADRKARQELKLKAEARKQLAEQESKMKEEQLRMLAQRAKEEREKKRAERFSGNIIHDEAARERAIKRDERRKEAEKDLNLSKLSVVDKLKALAHTQGRDISEKIILGAAKATEVSELQYDSQLLSRGANAAVKRSEDQLYDSPLFIQEAISSIYRPAKFGEADNSSQQIIESINGEARFEELNSKRARIESSQQNRETPHNADSELGKKKQRH
;
A
#
# COMPACT_ATOMS: atom_id res chain seq x y z
N MET A 1 58.75 69.30 -40.24
CA MET A 1 58.59 68.35 -39.13
C MET A 1 57.12 68.35 -38.73
N VAL A 2 56.40 67.28 -39.04
CA VAL A 2 54.98 67.08 -38.69
C VAL A 2 54.98 66.03 -37.57
N PRO A 3 54.31 66.25 -36.42
CA PRO A 3 54.30 65.26 -35.34
C PRO A 3 53.41 64.06 -35.71
N PRO A 4 53.75 62.84 -35.23
CA PRO A 4 53.06 61.61 -35.62
C PRO A 4 51.66 61.54 -35.02
N SER A 5 50.67 61.34 -35.89
CA SER A 5 49.30 60.98 -35.53
C SER A 5 49.26 59.65 -34.77
N SER A 6 48.80 59.68 -33.52
CA SER A 6 48.62 58.52 -32.66
C SER A 6 47.58 57.54 -33.22
N LEU A 7 47.87 56.25 -33.12
CA LEU A 7 47.08 55.08 -33.59
C LEU A 7 45.69 54.94 -32.94
N SER A 8 45.23 55.88 -32.13
CA SER A 8 43.92 55.81 -31.44
C SER A 8 42.74 56.32 -32.26
N SER A 9 42.98 56.94 -33.42
CA SER A 9 41.92 57.46 -34.31
C SER A 9 41.36 56.42 -35.30
N LEU A 10 41.88 55.19 -35.29
CA LEU A 10 41.50 54.09 -36.19
C LEU A 10 40.58 53.05 -35.53
N LEU A 11 40.11 53.27 -34.30
CA LEU A 11 39.12 52.42 -33.63
C LEU A 11 37.70 53.01 -33.78
N PRO A 12 36.69 52.21 -34.18
CA PRO A 12 35.32 52.68 -34.25
C PRO A 12 34.74 52.96 -32.85
N GLU A 13 33.90 53.99 -32.74
CA GLU A 13 33.27 54.39 -31.48
C GLU A 13 32.41 53.25 -30.87
N PRO A 14 32.42 53.08 -29.53
CA PRO A 14 31.67 52.02 -28.85
C PRO A 14 30.15 52.23 -28.98
N LYS A 15 29.44 51.17 -29.41
CA LYS A 15 28.01 51.16 -29.77
C LYS A 15 27.00 51.27 -28.61
N GLN A 16 27.38 51.70 -27.42
CA GLN A 16 26.43 51.93 -26.32
C GLN A 16 26.59 53.32 -25.71
N LYS A 17 25.98 54.32 -26.36
CA LYS A 17 25.62 55.60 -25.73
C LYS A 17 24.36 55.38 -24.89
N THR A 18 24.51 55.10 -23.60
CA THR A 18 23.43 55.33 -22.64
C THR A 18 23.28 56.84 -22.46
N LYS A 19 22.06 57.34 -22.65
CA LYS A 19 21.69 58.74 -22.39
C LYS A 19 21.92 59.02 -20.90
N SER A 20 22.89 59.87 -20.58
CA SER A 20 23.04 60.49 -19.26
C SER A 20 22.70 61.98 -19.36
N ASP A 21 21.41 62.28 -19.47
CA ASP A 21 20.89 63.57 -18.99
C ASP A 21 20.61 63.41 -17.50
N ALA A 22 21.65 63.60 -16.70
CA ALA A 22 21.53 63.86 -15.27
C ALA A 22 22.53 64.96 -14.96
N SER A 23 22.01 66.12 -14.57
CA SER A 23 22.77 67.22 -13.97
C SER A 23 23.69 66.66 -12.90
N LEU A 24 24.99 66.71 -13.18
CA LEU A 24 26.05 66.23 -12.32
C LEU A 24 26.26 67.29 -11.23
N ASP A 25 25.40 67.28 -10.20
CA ASP A 25 25.59 68.05 -8.97
C ASP A 25 26.70 67.38 -8.13
N GLY A 26 27.94 67.55 -8.58
CA GLY A 26 29.13 67.26 -7.79
C GLY A 26 29.38 68.40 -6.82
N TYR A 27 29.12 68.18 -5.52
CA TYR A 27 29.47 69.12 -4.47
C TYR A 27 30.99 69.05 -4.16
N PRO A 28 31.64 70.18 -3.81
CA PRO A 28 33.07 70.22 -3.57
C PRO A 28 33.45 69.45 -2.30
N VAL A 29 34.51 68.63 -2.39
CA VAL A 29 35.15 67.98 -1.25
C VAL A 29 36.07 69.00 -0.58
N ASN A 30 35.71 69.46 0.62
CA ASN A 30 36.61 70.26 1.46
C ASN A 30 37.56 69.31 2.19
N ALA A 31 38.85 69.37 1.85
CA ALA A 31 39.90 68.66 2.55
C ALA A 31 40.49 69.58 3.63
N GLU A 32 40.04 69.41 4.87
CA GLU A 32 40.74 69.93 6.05
C GLU A 32 40.96 68.80 7.06
N GLY A 33 42.21 68.67 7.53
CA GLY A 33 42.55 67.91 8.73
C GLY A 33 43.04 66.48 8.49
N GLN A 34 44.21 66.17 9.06
CA GLN A 34 44.97 64.93 8.89
C GLN A 34 44.29 63.69 9.49
N ASP A 35 44.53 62.57 8.80
CA ASP A 35 44.52 61.18 9.28
C ASP A 35 43.22 60.64 9.91
N ASN A 36 42.25 60.35 9.06
CA ASN A 36 41.47 59.09 9.02
C ASN A 36 40.45 59.22 7.89
N LEU A 37 40.67 58.54 6.77
CA LEU A 37 39.70 58.46 5.69
C LEU A 37 38.65 57.39 6.04
N PRO A 38 37.41 57.75 6.42
CA PRO A 38 36.33 56.77 6.37
C PRO A 38 36.02 56.52 4.88
N VAL A 39 36.19 55.27 4.43
CA VAL A 39 35.62 54.83 3.15
C VAL A 39 34.11 54.75 3.37
N VAL A 40 33.44 55.90 3.33
CA VAL A 40 31.99 56.04 3.38
C VAL A 40 31.55 56.51 2.01
N GLY A 41 30.89 55.62 1.28
CA GLY A 41 30.13 56.00 0.11
C GLY A 41 29.05 57.01 0.51
N LEU A 42 29.12 58.19 -0.12
CA LEU A 42 28.02 59.10 -0.41
C LEU A 42 26.83 59.11 0.58
N ILE A 43 27.04 59.59 1.80
CA ILE A 43 25.94 60.15 2.61
C ILE A 43 26.47 61.40 3.31
N PHE A 44 25.86 62.55 2.99
CA PHE A 44 26.18 63.87 3.54
C PHE A 44 26.02 63.90 5.07
N ASP A 45 27.03 64.42 5.77
CA ASP A 45 27.06 64.64 7.23
C ASP A 45 26.37 65.97 7.65
N SER A 46 26.03 66.85 6.69
CA SER A 46 25.58 68.22 6.99
C SER A 46 24.07 68.48 6.87
N LEU A 47 23.28 67.47 6.49
CA LEU A 47 21.81 67.53 6.42
C LEU A 47 21.12 66.35 7.10
N GLN A 48 21.87 65.60 7.92
CA GLN A 48 21.27 64.53 8.69
C GLN A 48 20.40 65.11 9.81
N PRO A 49 19.14 64.67 9.97
CA PRO A 49 18.49 64.82 11.26
C PRO A 49 19.40 64.13 12.29
N GLU A 50 19.59 64.72 13.47
CA GLU A 50 20.41 64.23 14.61
C GLU A 50 20.20 62.74 15.02
N LEU A 51 19.33 62.02 14.33
CA LEU A 51 18.86 60.65 14.58
C LEU A 51 19.13 59.68 13.42
N SER A 52 19.78 60.08 12.32
CA SER A 52 20.14 59.10 11.29
C SER A 52 21.29 58.21 11.77
N PRO A 53 21.13 56.87 11.74
CA PRO A 53 22.11 55.99 12.33
C PRO A 53 23.33 55.85 11.41
N VAL A 54 24.35 56.66 11.65
CA VAL A 54 25.69 56.42 11.13
C VAL A 54 26.25 55.21 11.89
N VAL A 55 26.42 54.08 11.19
CA VAL A 55 27.04 52.89 11.79
C VAL A 55 28.53 53.13 11.92
N SER A 56 29.03 53.10 13.14
CA SER A 56 30.46 53.14 13.43
C SER A 56 30.96 51.79 13.93
N PHE A 57 32.22 51.46 13.65
CA PHE A 57 32.86 50.28 14.24
C PHE A 57 32.87 50.33 15.78
N SER A 58 32.89 51.54 16.37
CA SER A 58 32.78 51.73 17.82
C SER A 58 31.51 51.12 18.43
N ASP A 59 30.44 51.01 17.65
CA ASP A 59 29.14 50.52 18.13
C ASP A 59 29.14 49.00 18.36
N PHE A 60 30.07 48.28 17.72
CA PHE A 60 30.25 46.83 17.90
C PHE A 60 31.10 46.47 19.11
N VAL A 61 31.88 47.42 19.66
CA VAL A 61 32.89 47.14 20.69
C VAL A 61 32.31 47.33 22.09
N PRO A 62 32.24 46.28 22.93
CA PRO A 62 31.70 46.40 24.28
C PRO A 62 32.58 47.29 25.18
N LEU A 63 32.03 48.43 25.64
CA LEU A 63 32.76 49.42 26.46
C LEU A 63 33.30 48.84 27.78
N ARG A 64 32.57 47.90 28.39
CA ARG A 64 32.92 47.29 29.68
C ARG A 64 34.10 46.31 29.62
N GLN A 65 34.39 45.75 28.43
CA GLN A 65 35.56 44.86 28.24
C GLN A 65 36.88 45.65 28.24
N ARG A 66 36.85 46.92 27.81
CA ARG A 66 38.03 47.80 27.83
C ARG A 66 38.36 48.25 29.26
N ASN A 67 37.33 48.64 30.01
CA ASN A 67 37.46 49.15 31.38
C ASN A 67 36.44 48.43 32.29
N PHE A 68 36.88 47.40 33.02
CA PHE A 68 36.00 46.68 33.95
C PHE A 68 35.48 47.56 35.10
N ASN A 69 36.25 48.59 35.47
CA ASN A 69 35.90 49.59 36.50
C ASN A 69 35.12 50.79 35.95
N MET A 70 34.54 50.69 34.75
CA MET A 70 33.71 51.77 34.20
C MET A 70 32.45 51.95 35.06
N GLU A 71 32.34 53.11 35.71
CA GLU A 71 31.16 53.47 36.48
C GLU A 71 30.02 53.85 35.53
N ILE A 72 28.87 53.18 35.69
CA ILE A 72 27.62 53.54 35.04
C ILE A 72 26.75 54.15 36.16
N PRO A 73 26.83 55.47 36.40
CA PRO A 73 26.16 56.08 37.52
C PRO A 73 24.64 56.01 37.33
N LEU A 74 23.93 55.75 38.42
CA LEU A 74 22.49 55.94 38.42
C LEU A 74 22.19 57.44 38.25
N PRO A 75 21.09 57.82 37.57
CA PRO A 75 20.71 59.22 37.43
C PRO A 75 20.54 59.87 38.80
N THR A 76 20.94 61.13 38.91
CA THR A 76 20.87 61.86 40.18
C THR A 76 19.42 62.13 40.57
N GLN A 77 19.13 62.25 41.86
CA GLN A 77 17.76 62.53 42.34
C GLN A 77 17.17 63.81 41.72
N GLN A 78 17.99 64.84 41.52
CA GLN A 78 17.58 66.07 40.86
C GLN A 78 17.19 65.85 39.38
N GLN A 79 17.98 65.07 38.63
CA GLN A 79 17.65 64.74 37.24
C GLN A 79 16.35 63.91 37.15
N ILE A 80 16.14 62.99 38.10
CA ILE A 80 14.90 62.21 38.20
C ILE A 80 13.72 63.15 38.46
N ASP A 81 13.85 64.08 39.42
CA ASP A 81 12.78 65.02 39.75
C ASP A 81 12.44 65.95 38.58
N ASP A 82 13.45 66.45 37.87
CA ASP A 82 13.25 67.36 36.74
C ASP A 82 12.63 66.66 35.53
N THR A 83 13.09 65.44 35.22
CA THR A 83 12.48 64.60 34.16
C THR A 83 11.06 64.20 34.54
N ASN A 84 10.81 63.84 35.80
CA ASN A 84 9.48 63.54 36.31
C ASN A 84 8.55 64.76 36.21
N LYS A 85 8.96 65.94 36.69
CA LYS A 85 8.17 67.17 36.56
C LYS A 85 7.83 67.48 35.11
N ARG A 86 8.81 67.39 34.19
CA ARG A 86 8.61 67.64 32.76
C ARG A 86 7.65 66.64 32.12
N THR A 87 7.87 65.35 32.33
CA THR A 87 7.02 64.29 31.76
C THR A 87 5.63 64.31 32.35
N LYS A 88 5.50 64.48 33.67
CA LYS A 88 4.22 64.61 34.37
C LYS A 88 3.42 65.80 33.86
N ALA A 89 4.03 66.98 33.69
CA ALA A 89 3.35 68.15 33.14
C ALA A 89 2.83 67.89 31.72
N PHE A 90 3.63 67.23 30.88
CA PHE A 90 3.21 66.84 29.54
C PHE A 90 2.07 65.82 29.53
N PHE A 91 2.15 64.77 30.35
CA PHE A 91 1.07 63.79 30.49
C PHE A 91 -0.20 64.40 31.08
N GLN A 92 -0.08 65.31 32.04
CA GLN A 92 -1.24 66.06 32.55
C GLN A 92 -1.90 66.88 31.45
N ALA A 93 -1.12 67.56 30.61
CA ALA A 93 -1.67 68.29 29.46
C ALA A 93 -2.37 67.34 28.45
N LEU A 94 -1.80 66.18 28.17
CA LEU A 94 -2.43 65.16 27.32
C LEU A 94 -3.71 64.57 27.95
N LEU A 95 -3.70 64.29 29.25
CA LEU A 95 -4.85 63.76 29.98
C LEU A 95 -5.98 64.80 30.08
N LEU A 96 -5.67 66.08 30.28
CA LEU A 96 -6.66 67.15 30.24
C LEU A 96 -7.29 67.27 28.85
N LYS A 97 -6.49 67.14 27.78
CA LYS A 97 -6.99 67.12 26.40
C LYS A 97 -7.84 65.88 26.10
N LYS A 98 -7.46 64.70 26.61
CA LYS A 98 -8.16 63.42 26.34
C LYS A 98 -9.40 63.22 27.22
N SER A 99 -9.41 63.71 28.46
CA SER A 99 -10.54 63.60 29.38
C SER A 99 -11.70 64.55 29.03
N ASN A 100 -11.41 65.61 28.28
CA ASN A 100 -12.40 66.50 27.66
C ASN A 100 -12.37 66.33 26.13
N PRO A 101 -12.83 65.18 25.59
CA PRO A 101 -12.93 65.04 24.15
C PRO A 101 -13.96 66.04 23.62
N ALA A 102 -13.65 66.67 22.49
CA ALA A 102 -14.56 67.58 21.81
C ALA A 102 -15.89 66.86 21.55
N GLY A 103 -16.95 67.27 22.28
CA GLY A 103 -18.31 66.75 22.11
C GLY A 103 -18.94 66.01 23.29
N SER A 104 -18.21 65.70 24.39
CA SER A 104 -18.78 64.86 25.46
C SER A 104 -19.34 65.61 26.68
N LYS A 105 -19.12 66.91 26.86
CA LYS A 105 -19.62 67.63 28.05
C LYS A 105 -20.12 69.02 27.71
N ILE A 106 -21.27 69.33 28.32
CA ILE A 106 -21.83 70.68 28.51
C ILE A 106 -20.73 71.52 29.16
N LYS A 107 -20.05 72.36 28.37
CA LYS A 107 -19.20 73.40 28.93
C LYS A 107 -20.12 74.33 29.71
N ARG A 108 -19.91 74.50 31.02
CA ARG A 108 -20.40 75.73 31.68
C ARG A 108 -19.74 76.88 30.91
N ASN A 109 -20.52 77.94 30.67
CA ASN A 109 -20.12 79.14 29.94
C ASN A 109 -18.94 79.85 30.64
N GLU A 110 -17.75 79.25 30.60
CA GLU A 110 -16.50 79.94 30.87
C GLU A 110 -16.16 80.65 29.57
N SER A 111 -16.46 81.95 29.61
CA SER A 111 -16.13 82.98 28.63
C SER A 111 -14.90 82.64 27.79
N SER A 112 -15.14 82.38 26.50
CA SER A 112 -14.13 82.44 25.44
C SER A 112 -13.64 83.88 25.31
N GLY A 113 -12.79 84.30 26.24
CA GLY A 113 -12.24 85.64 26.34
C GLY A 113 -10.73 85.69 26.13
N ASN A 114 -10.11 84.57 25.78
CA ASN A 114 -8.65 84.53 25.61
C ASN A 114 -8.30 84.97 24.18
N SER A 115 -8.30 86.29 23.95
CA SER A 115 -7.87 86.87 22.69
C SER A 115 -6.38 87.25 22.76
N GLY A 116 -5.55 86.62 21.96
CA GLY A 116 -4.14 86.96 21.82
C GLY A 116 -3.90 87.86 20.62
N TYR A 117 -2.97 88.81 20.75
CA TYR A 117 -2.44 89.55 19.60
C TYR A 117 -1.12 88.90 19.17
N ILE A 118 -0.99 88.59 17.89
CA ILE A 118 0.21 88.02 17.28
C ILE A 118 0.71 89.02 16.24
N GLU A 119 1.97 89.44 16.36
CA GLU A 119 2.63 90.22 15.31
C GLU A 119 3.09 89.27 14.20
N TYR A 120 2.55 89.43 13.00
CA TYR A 120 2.92 88.66 11.83
C TYR A 120 3.74 89.53 10.85
N ARG A 121 4.93 89.04 10.49
CA ARG A 121 5.75 89.63 9.42
C ARG A 121 5.77 88.68 8.23
N SER A 122 5.24 89.13 7.09
CA SER A 122 5.21 88.34 5.87
C SER A 122 6.60 88.25 5.25
N LYS A 123 7.14 87.03 5.14
CA LYS A 123 8.34 86.79 4.32
C LYS A 123 7.92 86.57 2.86
N ASN A 124 7.61 87.63 2.14
CA ASN A 124 7.40 87.55 0.69
C ASN A 124 8.77 87.50 -0.01
N LEU A 125 9.20 86.31 -0.44
CA LEU A 125 10.48 86.09 -1.13
C LEU A 125 10.54 86.76 -2.53
N LEU A 126 9.39 87.17 -3.09
CA LEU A 126 9.29 87.76 -4.43
C LEU A 126 9.49 89.28 -4.47
N SER A 127 9.52 89.97 -3.33
CA SER A 127 9.68 91.43 -3.27
C SER A 127 10.75 91.80 -2.25
N ALA A 128 12.01 91.71 -2.68
CA ALA A 128 13.18 91.98 -1.84
C ALA A 128 13.31 93.46 -1.38
N ASN A 129 12.53 94.38 -1.97
CA ASN A 129 12.66 95.83 -1.75
C ASN A 129 11.48 96.47 -1.00
N SER A 130 10.48 95.70 -0.56
CA SER A 130 9.41 96.22 0.31
C SER A 130 9.67 95.74 1.73
N GLU A 131 9.99 96.67 2.64
CA GLU A 131 10.07 96.38 4.08
C GLU A 131 8.77 95.67 4.52
N SER A 132 8.90 94.47 5.09
CA SER A 132 7.74 93.70 5.57
C SER A 132 7.11 94.44 6.75
N THR A 133 6.05 95.21 6.50
CA THR A 133 5.28 95.87 7.56
C THR A 133 4.66 94.81 8.49
N PRO A 134 4.94 94.85 9.80
CA PRO A 134 4.32 93.92 10.75
C PRO A 134 2.81 94.17 10.84
N HIS A 135 2.03 93.11 10.70
CA HIS A 135 0.57 93.12 10.88
C HIS A 135 0.22 92.55 12.24
N LEU A 136 -0.52 93.28 13.05
CA LEU A 136 -1.01 92.79 14.35
C LEU A 136 -2.33 92.05 14.16
N ILE A 137 -2.32 90.73 14.35
CA ILE A 137 -3.49 89.87 14.16
C ILE A 137 -4.06 89.52 15.54
N LYS A 138 -5.34 89.78 15.75
CA LYS A 138 -6.07 89.33 16.95
C LYS A 138 -6.66 87.94 16.68
N VAL A 139 -6.18 86.93 17.38
CA VAL A 139 -6.73 85.58 17.34
C VAL A 139 -7.75 85.44 18.46
N VAL A 140 -8.99 85.08 18.11
CA VAL A 140 -10.11 84.90 19.04
C VAL A 140 -10.73 83.54 18.81
N ASP A 141 -10.88 82.75 19.87
CA ASP A 141 -11.60 81.48 19.82
C ASP A 141 -13.11 81.74 19.70
N HIS A 142 -13.74 81.27 18.63
CA HIS A 142 -15.18 81.40 18.44
C HIS A 142 -15.94 80.47 19.40
N ALA A 143 -16.99 80.98 20.04
CA ALA A 143 -17.86 80.15 20.87
C ALA A 143 -18.60 79.12 20.00
N ALA A 144 -18.53 77.84 20.37
CA ALA A 144 -19.20 76.76 19.65
C ALA A 144 -20.61 76.53 20.21
N ASP A 145 -21.55 76.14 19.35
CA ASP A 145 -22.91 75.78 19.75
C ASP A 145 -22.92 74.43 20.51
N PRO A 146 -23.46 74.38 21.75
CA PRO A 146 -23.51 73.16 22.55
C PRO A 146 -24.45 72.07 22.00
N LEU A 147 -25.43 72.40 21.14
CA LEU A 147 -26.36 71.43 20.55
C LEU A 147 -25.97 70.97 19.15
N HIS A 148 -24.91 71.56 18.59
CA HIS A 148 -24.48 71.24 17.23
C HIS A 148 -23.81 69.86 17.19
N LEU A 149 -24.23 69.03 16.23
CA LEU A 149 -23.71 67.67 16.06
C LEU A 149 -22.28 67.67 15.48
N SER A 150 -21.55 66.56 15.61
CA SER A 150 -20.22 66.41 15.01
C SER A 150 -20.29 66.49 13.48
N ASN A 151 -19.63 67.50 12.88
CA ASN A 151 -19.61 67.72 11.43
C ASN A 151 -18.65 66.79 10.66
N PHE A 152 -17.77 66.06 11.36
CA PHE A 152 -16.67 65.34 10.73
C PHE A 152 -16.93 63.82 10.70
N LYS A 153 -16.95 63.25 9.49
CA LYS A 153 -16.93 61.78 9.29
C LYS A 153 -15.49 61.28 9.43
N ILE A 154 -15.16 60.66 10.56
CA ILE A 154 -13.85 60.04 10.80
C ILE A 154 -13.67 58.86 9.83
N ARG A 155 -12.60 58.87 9.03
CA ARG A 155 -12.23 57.77 8.13
C ARG A 155 -11.03 57.02 8.71
N SER A 156 -11.05 55.68 8.62
CA SER A 156 -9.86 54.87 8.90
C SER A 156 -8.92 54.99 7.70
N VAL A 157 -7.68 55.39 7.96
CA VAL A 157 -6.61 55.48 6.97
C VAL A 157 -5.59 54.40 7.31
N TYR A 158 -5.13 53.65 6.31
CA TYR A 158 -3.99 52.74 6.50
C TYR A 158 -2.78 53.58 6.89
N ALA A 159 -2.14 53.26 8.01
CA ALA A 159 -0.95 53.98 8.44
C ALA A 159 0.10 53.93 7.33
N PRO A 160 0.53 55.08 6.77
CA PRO A 160 1.62 55.07 5.82
C PRO A 160 2.86 54.44 6.49
N PRO A 161 3.72 53.74 5.74
CA PRO A 161 5.01 53.31 6.28
C PRO A 161 5.72 54.55 6.83
N ILE A 162 6.23 54.44 8.05
CA ILE A 162 6.97 55.53 8.71
C ILE A 162 8.28 55.68 7.94
N ASP A 163 8.57 56.87 7.41
CA ASP A 163 9.83 57.20 6.71
C ASP A 163 11.02 57.35 7.69
N GLU A 164 11.02 56.58 8.78
CA GLU A 164 12.19 56.42 9.62
C GLU A 164 13.18 55.51 8.87
N PRO A 165 14.45 55.94 8.67
CA PRO A 165 15.44 55.09 8.05
C PRO A 165 15.56 53.80 8.88
N PRO A 166 15.63 52.61 8.25
CA PRO A 166 15.70 51.36 8.98
C PRO A 166 16.93 51.38 9.89
N ALA A 167 16.72 51.03 11.16
CA ALA A 167 17.82 50.95 12.13
C ALA A 167 18.88 49.94 11.64
N PRO A 168 20.17 50.23 11.85
CA PRO A 168 21.24 49.38 11.36
C PRO A 168 21.29 48.07 12.13
N ILE A 169 21.54 47.00 11.39
CA ILE A 169 21.64 45.65 11.95
C ILE A 169 23.10 45.39 12.34
N LEU A 170 23.39 45.46 13.65
CA LEU A 170 24.75 45.28 14.20
C LEU A 170 25.04 43.82 14.57
N HIS A 171 25.13 42.93 13.59
CA HIS A 171 25.56 41.54 13.80
C HIS A 171 27.08 41.41 13.83
N LYS A 172 27.59 40.47 14.63
CA LYS A 172 29.00 40.05 14.54
C LYS A 172 29.27 39.48 13.14
N THR A 173 30.50 39.57 12.66
CA THR A 173 30.91 38.88 11.44
C THR A 173 30.94 37.37 11.74
N ASP A 174 29.93 36.65 11.28
CA ASP A 174 29.95 35.19 11.37
C ASP A 174 30.98 34.63 10.38
N ALA A 175 31.65 33.54 10.77
CA ALA A 175 32.46 32.79 9.82
C ALA A 175 31.54 32.24 8.72
N ASN A 176 32.00 32.29 7.47
CA ASN A 176 31.26 31.68 6.37
C ASN A 176 31.01 30.19 6.70
N LEU A 177 29.75 29.78 6.67
CA LEU A 177 29.34 28.41 6.97
C LEU A 177 30.15 27.42 6.13
N SER A 178 30.74 26.41 6.76
CA SER A 178 31.47 25.38 6.03
C SER A 178 30.52 24.61 5.11
N LYS A 179 31.01 24.11 3.97
CA LYS A 179 30.22 23.27 3.06
C LYS A 179 29.67 22.03 3.78
N GLU A 180 30.43 21.49 4.72
CA GLU A 180 30.05 20.32 5.51
C GLU A 180 28.90 20.63 6.47
N GLU A 181 28.96 21.79 7.15
CA GLU A 181 27.89 22.22 8.05
C GLU A 181 26.62 22.50 7.27
N ARG A 182 26.74 23.15 6.10
CA ARG A 182 25.60 23.37 5.21
C ARG A 182 24.95 22.05 4.78
N GLN A 183 25.76 21.05 4.40
CA GLN A 183 25.25 19.75 3.97
C GLN A 183 24.60 18.98 5.12
N LYS A 184 25.16 19.06 6.34
CA LYS A 184 24.59 18.42 7.53
C LYS A 184 23.20 18.98 7.87
N TRP A 185 22.99 20.26 7.61
CA TRP A 185 21.71 20.94 7.80
C TRP A 185 20.86 21.01 6.52
N GLU A 186 21.28 20.30 5.45
CA GLU A 186 20.47 20.18 4.24
C GLU A 186 19.31 19.22 4.50
N ILE A 187 18.12 19.78 4.68
CA ILE A 187 16.91 19.00 4.90
C ILE A 187 16.47 18.39 3.55
N PRO A 188 16.37 17.05 3.44
CA PRO A 188 15.96 16.41 2.19
C PRO A 188 14.52 16.76 1.82
N ALA A 189 14.22 16.74 0.53
CA ALA A 189 12.88 17.02 0.03
C ALA A 189 11.85 16.03 0.60
N ALA A 190 10.73 16.55 1.08
CA ALA A 190 9.63 15.73 1.60
C ALA A 190 8.85 15.09 0.44
N VAL A 191 9.08 13.80 0.20
CA VAL A 191 8.26 12.98 -0.69
C VAL A 191 7.26 12.22 0.18
N SER A 192 6.00 12.12 -0.26
CA SER A 192 4.99 11.37 0.47
C SER A 192 4.35 10.29 -0.40
N SER A 193 3.97 9.17 0.21
CA SER A 193 3.28 8.08 -0.50
C SER A 193 1.81 8.39 -0.79
N TRP A 194 1.21 9.38 -0.11
CA TRP A 194 -0.22 9.69 -0.21
C TRP A 194 -0.56 10.95 -1.01
N LYS A 195 0.26 12.01 -0.91
CA LYS A 195 -0.08 13.33 -1.42
C LYS A 195 1.00 13.85 -2.36
N ASN A 196 0.55 14.33 -3.51
CA ASN A 196 1.37 15.00 -4.50
C ASN A 196 0.55 16.14 -5.11
N PRO A 197 0.33 17.26 -4.39
CA PRO A 197 -0.60 18.31 -4.81
C PRO A 197 -0.19 18.95 -6.12
N ASN A 198 1.12 19.10 -6.33
CA ASN A 198 1.69 19.70 -7.54
C ASN A 198 1.93 18.66 -8.65
N GLY A 199 1.62 17.38 -8.43
CA GLY A 199 1.72 16.34 -9.45
C GLY A 199 3.15 16.03 -9.91
N TYR A 200 4.18 16.25 -9.09
CA TYR A 200 5.56 15.98 -9.48
C TYR A 200 5.78 14.52 -9.88
N THR A 201 6.48 14.30 -11.00
CA THR A 201 6.95 12.99 -11.43
C THR A 201 8.16 12.60 -10.59
N ILE A 202 7.97 11.69 -9.64
CA ILE A 202 8.98 11.26 -8.67
C ILE A 202 9.35 9.81 -8.98
N GLY A 203 10.64 9.51 -9.05
CA GLY A 203 11.17 8.16 -9.26
C GLY A 203 10.64 7.15 -8.23
N LEU A 204 10.53 5.88 -8.63
CA LEU A 204 10.02 4.81 -7.78
C LEU A 204 10.93 4.56 -6.57
N ASP A 205 12.25 4.66 -6.76
CA ASP A 205 13.25 4.57 -5.70
C ASP A 205 12.97 5.56 -4.57
N LYS A 206 12.69 6.83 -4.89
CA LYS A 206 12.41 7.87 -3.90
C LYS A 206 11.07 7.69 -3.20
N ARG A 207 10.10 7.05 -3.84
CA ARG A 207 8.79 6.73 -3.25
C ARG A 207 8.86 5.51 -2.33
N VAL A 208 9.58 4.47 -2.75
CA VAL A 208 9.69 3.20 -2.02
C VAL A 208 10.63 3.33 -0.83
N ALA A 209 11.74 4.07 -0.95
CA ALA A 209 12.73 4.23 0.11
C ALA A 209 12.18 4.84 1.41
N LEU A 210 11.05 5.53 1.36
CA LEU A 210 10.42 6.16 2.53
C LEU A 210 9.46 5.24 3.27
N ASP A 211 8.97 4.19 2.61
CA ASP A 211 8.14 3.22 3.30
C ASP A 211 9.04 2.31 4.14
N ALA A 212 9.09 2.59 5.45
CA ALA A 212 9.84 1.82 6.42
C ALA A 212 9.47 0.32 6.45
N ARG A 213 8.39 -0.10 5.76
CA ARG A 213 8.06 -1.51 5.51
C ARG A 213 9.04 -2.19 4.56
N TYR A 214 9.61 -1.47 3.60
CA TYR A 214 10.56 -1.96 2.61
C TYR A 214 12.01 -1.62 2.94
N SER A 215 12.28 -1.07 4.13
CA SER A 215 13.67 -0.91 4.58
C SER A 215 14.32 -2.28 4.75
N ASP A 216 15.59 -2.41 4.39
CA ASP A 216 16.38 -3.65 4.55
C ASP A 216 16.29 -4.22 5.97
N SER A 217 16.02 -3.39 6.98
CA SER A 217 15.84 -3.82 8.36
C SER A 217 14.49 -4.50 8.65
N ARG A 218 13.45 -4.23 7.86
CA ARG A 218 12.14 -4.91 7.95
C ARG A 218 11.92 -5.97 6.86
N MET A 219 12.59 -5.84 5.73
CA MET A 219 12.59 -6.83 4.63
C MET A 219 13.76 -7.80 4.66
N GLY A 220 14.74 -7.59 5.54
CA GLY A 220 15.73 -8.60 5.88
C GLY A 220 15.02 -9.89 6.26
N ALA A 221 15.64 -11.02 5.94
CA ALA A 221 15.19 -12.33 6.39
C ALA A 221 14.86 -12.21 7.88
N HIS A 222 13.57 -12.32 8.24
CA HIS A 222 13.21 -12.32 9.64
C HIS A 222 13.96 -13.51 10.22
N ASP A 223 14.91 -13.25 11.12
CA ASP A 223 15.59 -14.32 11.85
C ASP A 223 14.49 -15.06 12.61
N ILE A 224 14.12 -16.23 12.09
CA ILE A 224 13.02 -17.03 12.64
C ILE A 224 13.46 -17.46 14.04
N ASN A 225 12.61 -17.24 15.03
CA ASN A 225 12.87 -17.66 16.41
C ASN A 225 13.19 -19.17 16.47
N GLU A 226 14.28 -19.54 17.15
CA GLU A 226 14.72 -20.94 17.33
C GLU A 226 13.64 -21.85 17.94
N GLY A 227 12.68 -21.29 18.69
CA GLY A 227 11.54 -22.04 19.22
C GLY A 227 10.74 -22.78 18.15
N PHE A 228 10.61 -22.19 16.95
CA PHE A 228 9.91 -22.85 15.83
C PHE A 228 10.69 -24.07 15.30
N VAL A 229 12.02 -23.99 15.30
CA VAL A 229 12.88 -25.12 14.91
C VAL A 229 12.71 -26.26 15.91
N ARG A 230 12.87 -25.97 17.22
CA ARG A 230 12.71 -26.97 18.30
C ARG A 230 11.33 -27.61 18.30
N LEU A 231 10.28 -26.84 18.05
CA LEU A 231 8.91 -27.35 17.95
C LEU A 231 8.73 -28.28 16.74
N SER A 232 9.25 -27.88 15.57
CA SER A 232 9.15 -28.69 14.36
C SER A 232 9.90 -30.03 14.48
N GLU A 233 11.05 -30.02 15.14
CA GLU A 233 11.84 -31.21 15.43
C GLU A 233 11.11 -32.15 16.40
N ALA A 234 10.59 -31.61 17.51
CA ALA A 234 9.84 -32.39 18.49
C ALA A 234 8.58 -33.05 17.88
N LEU A 235 7.85 -32.34 17.01
CA LEU A 235 6.70 -32.92 16.30
C LEU A 235 7.14 -33.99 15.29
N GLY A 236 8.26 -33.79 14.59
CA GLY A 236 8.84 -34.77 13.67
C GLY A 236 9.25 -36.06 14.38
N GLU A 237 9.87 -35.95 15.56
CA GLU A 237 10.22 -37.11 16.40
C GLU A 237 8.99 -37.83 16.94
N ALA A 238 8.00 -37.08 17.41
CA ALA A 238 6.75 -37.64 17.91
C ALA A 238 6.00 -38.44 16.82
N ASP A 239 5.89 -37.92 15.59
CA ASP A 239 5.23 -38.65 14.49
C ASP A 239 6.01 -39.92 14.10
N ARG A 240 7.35 -39.87 14.05
CA ARG A 240 8.16 -41.07 13.79
C ARG A 240 7.92 -42.15 14.83
N LYS A 241 7.92 -41.77 16.12
CA LYS A 241 7.67 -42.70 17.23
C LYS A 241 6.26 -43.30 17.16
N ALA A 242 5.24 -42.47 16.94
CA ALA A 242 3.86 -42.92 16.81
C ALA A 242 3.67 -43.91 15.64
N ARG A 243 4.33 -43.68 14.50
CA ARG A 243 4.30 -44.59 13.35
C ARG A 243 4.99 -45.91 13.64
N GLN A 244 6.12 -45.89 14.33
CA GLN A 244 6.83 -47.11 14.75
C GLN A 244 5.98 -47.95 15.69
N GLU A 245 5.35 -47.33 16.69
CA GLU A 245 4.45 -48.03 17.62
C GLU A 245 3.24 -48.64 16.90
N LEU A 246 2.63 -47.91 15.97
CA LEU A 246 1.53 -48.44 15.16
C LEU A 246 1.96 -49.61 14.27
N LYS A 247 3.17 -49.54 13.68
CA LYS A 247 3.72 -50.63 12.87
C LYS A 247 3.94 -51.89 13.71
N LEU A 248 4.56 -51.74 14.89
CA LEU A 248 4.77 -52.86 15.83
C LEU A 248 3.45 -53.45 16.30
N LYS A 249 2.45 -52.61 16.64
CA LYS A 249 1.11 -53.09 17.02
C LYS A 249 0.41 -53.82 15.87
N ALA A 250 0.55 -53.33 14.64
CA ALA A 250 -0.03 -53.98 13.46
C ALA A 250 0.64 -55.33 13.17
N GLU A 251 1.96 -55.42 13.31
CA GLU A 251 2.72 -56.66 13.16
C GLU A 251 2.36 -57.68 14.24
N ALA A 252 2.29 -57.27 15.51
CA ALA A 252 1.87 -58.14 16.61
C ALA A 252 0.42 -58.63 16.43
N ARG A 253 -0.50 -57.75 16.02
CA ARG A 253 -1.89 -58.14 15.72
C ARG A 253 -1.96 -59.12 14.55
N LYS A 254 -1.12 -58.96 13.53
CA LYS A 254 -1.02 -59.89 12.40
C LYS A 254 -0.51 -61.25 12.85
N GLN A 255 0.51 -61.30 13.69
CA GLN A 255 1.05 -62.56 14.24
C GLN A 255 0.02 -63.30 15.11
N LEU A 256 -0.71 -62.58 15.97
CA LEU A 256 -1.79 -63.17 16.76
C LEU A 256 -2.91 -63.72 15.87
N ALA A 257 -3.33 -62.97 14.85
CA ALA A 257 -4.33 -63.43 13.89
C ALA A 257 -3.85 -64.67 13.11
N GLU A 258 -2.57 -64.73 12.75
CA GLU A 258 -1.97 -65.89 12.10
C GLU A 258 -1.93 -67.11 13.03
N GLN A 259 -1.52 -66.94 14.30
CA GLN A 259 -1.56 -67.99 15.31
C GLN A 259 -3.00 -68.49 15.56
N GLU A 260 -3.97 -67.58 15.71
CA GLU A 260 -5.38 -67.94 15.83
C GLU A 260 -5.88 -68.71 14.60
N SER A 261 -5.47 -68.32 13.39
CA SER A 261 -5.84 -69.03 12.16
C SER A 261 -5.23 -70.43 12.10
N LYS A 262 -3.97 -70.60 12.49
CA LYS A 262 -3.29 -71.91 12.59
C LYS A 262 -3.96 -72.81 13.63
N MET A 263 -4.26 -72.28 14.82
CA MET A 263 -4.98 -73.03 15.86
C MET A 263 -6.38 -73.45 15.38
N LYS A 264 -7.10 -72.57 14.68
CA LYS A 264 -8.41 -72.91 14.08
C LYS A 264 -8.27 -73.98 13.00
N GLU A 265 -7.25 -73.90 12.15
CA GLU A 265 -6.98 -74.92 11.13
C GLU A 265 -6.66 -76.28 11.75
N GLU A 266 -5.80 -76.32 12.78
CA GLU A 266 -5.48 -77.54 13.52
C GLU A 266 -6.71 -78.11 14.24
N GLN A 267 -7.53 -77.27 14.87
CA GLN A 267 -8.79 -77.68 15.48
C GLN A 267 -9.74 -78.29 14.45
N LEU A 268 -9.92 -77.65 13.29
CA LEU A 268 -10.74 -78.17 12.19
C LEU A 268 -10.15 -79.47 11.62
N ARG A 269 -8.82 -79.58 11.51
CA ARG A 269 -8.11 -80.78 11.07
C ARG A 269 -8.34 -81.95 12.03
N MET A 270 -8.21 -81.72 13.34
CA MET A 270 -8.47 -82.74 14.36
C MET A 270 -9.95 -83.16 14.39
N LEU A 271 -10.88 -82.21 14.25
CA LEU A 271 -12.31 -82.49 14.16
C LEU A 271 -12.62 -83.33 12.90
N ALA A 272 -12.02 -82.98 11.76
CA ALA A 272 -12.16 -83.74 10.52
C ALA A 272 -11.55 -85.15 10.62
N GLN A 273 -10.41 -85.30 11.31
CA GLN A 273 -9.79 -86.59 11.56
C GLN A 273 -10.67 -87.46 12.47
N ARG A 274 -11.20 -86.91 13.57
CA ARG A 274 -12.19 -87.61 14.41
C ARG A 274 -13.45 -88.00 13.65
N ALA A 275 -13.98 -87.10 12.81
CA ALA A 275 -15.15 -87.41 11.97
C ALA A 275 -14.86 -88.52 10.93
N LYS A 276 -13.64 -88.58 10.39
CA LYS A 276 -13.19 -89.68 9.53
C LYS A 276 -13.07 -90.99 10.31
N GLU A 277 -12.44 -90.99 11.47
CA GLU A 277 -12.31 -92.16 12.35
C GLU A 277 -13.69 -92.67 12.81
N GLU A 278 -14.64 -91.79 13.14
CA GLU A 278 -16.00 -92.19 13.49
C GLU A 278 -16.75 -92.76 12.27
N ARG A 279 -16.56 -92.17 11.08
CA ARG A 279 -17.12 -92.71 9.84
C ARG A 279 -16.51 -94.07 9.49
N GLU A 280 -15.23 -94.26 9.74
CA GLU A 280 -14.52 -95.52 9.54
C GLU A 280 -14.95 -96.57 10.57
N LYS A 281 -15.11 -96.20 11.85
CA LYS A 281 -15.73 -97.04 12.88
C LYS A 281 -17.16 -97.42 12.52
N LYS A 282 -18.01 -96.48 12.10
CA LYS A 282 -19.37 -96.78 11.60
C LYS A 282 -19.35 -97.65 10.34
N ARG A 283 -18.33 -97.51 9.48
CA ARG A 283 -18.13 -98.39 8.31
C ARG A 283 -17.70 -99.80 8.76
N ALA A 284 -16.83 -99.91 9.76
CA ALA A 284 -16.38 -101.16 10.35
C ALA A 284 -17.51 -101.86 11.13
N GLU A 285 -18.37 -101.11 11.85
CA GLU A 285 -19.59 -101.61 12.49
C GLU A 285 -20.60 -102.13 11.45
N ARG A 286 -20.77 -101.43 10.32
CA ARG A 286 -21.56 -101.94 9.18
C ARG A 286 -20.94 -103.15 8.50
N PHE A 287 -19.62 -103.33 8.60
CA PHE A 287 -18.89 -104.49 8.07
C PHE A 287 -18.92 -105.68 9.05
N SER A 288 -18.99 -105.40 10.35
CA SER A 288 -19.10 -106.40 11.43
C SER A 288 -20.50 -107.00 11.56
N GLY A 289 -21.54 -106.28 11.11
CA GLY A 289 -22.94 -106.73 11.17
C GLY A 289 -23.44 -107.65 10.03
N ASN A 290 -22.57 -108.26 9.22
CA ASN A 290 -23.00 -109.17 8.15
C ASN A 290 -21.95 -110.27 7.89
N ILE A 291 -21.82 -111.18 8.85
CA ILE A 291 -21.22 -112.50 8.63
C ILE A 291 -22.39 -113.49 8.74
N ILE A 292 -23.05 -113.78 7.61
CA ILE A 292 -23.73 -115.05 7.28
C ILE A 292 -24.23 -114.95 5.81
N HIS A 293 -23.84 -115.96 5.03
CA HIS A 293 -24.24 -116.33 3.65
C HIS A 293 -23.52 -115.69 2.45
N ASP A 294 -22.58 -116.49 1.91
CA ASP A 294 -21.76 -116.28 0.72
C ASP A 294 -22.56 -116.35 -0.59
N GLU A 295 -21.99 -115.77 -1.65
CA GLU A 295 -22.42 -115.70 -3.05
C GLU A 295 -23.49 -114.63 -3.43
N ALA A 296 -24.69 -114.62 -2.84
CA ALA A 296 -25.77 -113.69 -3.27
C ALA A 296 -25.58 -112.20 -2.87
N ALA A 297 -24.57 -111.91 -2.04
CA ALA A 297 -24.19 -110.56 -1.63
C ALA A 297 -23.26 -109.87 -2.62
N ARG A 298 -22.46 -110.63 -3.39
CA ARG A 298 -21.47 -110.11 -4.35
C ARG A 298 -22.15 -109.46 -5.55
N GLU A 299 -23.21 -110.06 -6.09
CA GLU A 299 -23.96 -109.49 -7.21
C GLU A 299 -24.68 -108.18 -6.85
N ARG A 300 -25.22 -108.09 -5.62
CA ARG A 300 -25.82 -106.84 -5.09
C ARG A 300 -24.78 -105.78 -4.74
N ALA A 301 -23.53 -106.14 -4.52
CA ALA A 301 -22.44 -105.19 -4.31
C ALA A 301 -21.99 -104.57 -5.64
N ILE A 302 -21.84 -105.39 -6.69
CA ILE A 302 -21.49 -104.93 -8.05
C ILE A 302 -22.54 -103.93 -8.56
N LYS A 303 -23.83 -104.23 -8.42
CA LYS A 303 -24.92 -103.35 -8.87
C LYS A 303 -25.01 -102.02 -8.07
N ARG A 304 -24.58 -102.02 -6.81
CA ARG A 304 -24.49 -100.78 -5.98
C ARG A 304 -23.29 -99.93 -6.36
N ASP A 305 -22.16 -100.57 -6.67
CA ASP A 305 -20.95 -99.87 -7.12
C ASP A 305 -21.12 -99.28 -8.52
N GLU A 306 -21.85 -99.95 -9.42
CA GLU A 306 -22.24 -99.37 -10.72
C GLU A 306 -23.11 -98.14 -10.53
N ARG A 307 -24.17 -98.22 -9.71
CA ARG A 307 -25.03 -97.06 -9.42
C ARG A 307 -24.28 -95.92 -8.73
N ARG A 308 -23.28 -96.23 -7.89
CA ARG A 308 -22.43 -95.22 -7.24
C ARG A 308 -21.48 -94.56 -8.25
N LYS A 309 -20.88 -95.34 -9.16
CA LYS A 309 -20.04 -94.82 -10.24
C LYS A 309 -20.85 -93.95 -11.21
N GLU A 310 -22.10 -94.29 -11.48
CA GLU A 310 -23.03 -93.47 -12.27
C GLU A 310 -23.37 -92.16 -11.56
N ALA A 311 -23.77 -92.21 -10.28
CA ALA A 311 -24.05 -91.01 -9.49
C ALA A 311 -22.79 -90.11 -9.32
N GLU A 312 -21.61 -90.70 -9.23
CA GLU A 312 -20.33 -89.98 -9.18
C GLU A 312 -19.99 -89.32 -10.51
N LYS A 313 -20.25 -90.00 -11.65
CA LYS A 313 -20.14 -89.41 -12.99
C LYS A 313 -21.13 -88.26 -13.17
N ASP A 314 -22.38 -88.41 -12.73
CA ASP A 314 -23.40 -87.36 -12.82
C ASP A 314 -23.06 -86.15 -11.93
N LEU A 315 -22.54 -86.39 -10.72
CA LEU A 315 -22.08 -85.33 -9.83
C LEU A 315 -20.86 -84.61 -10.41
N ASN A 316 -19.92 -85.34 -11.00
CA ASN A 316 -18.78 -84.74 -11.68
C ASN A 316 -19.23 -83.96 -12.93
N LEU A 317 -20.16 -84.50 -13.73
CA LEU A 317 -20.80 -83.79 -14.84
C LEU A 317 -21.54 -82.54 -14.37
N SER A 318 -22.17 -82.56 -13.18
CA SER A 318 -22.85 -81.37 -12.64
C SER A 318 -21.90 -80.28 -12.15
N LYS A 319 -20.68 -80.64 -11.70
CA LYS A 319 -19.61 -79.72 -11.26
C LYS A 319 -18.84 -79.08 -12.41
N LEU A 320 -18.85 -79.68 -13.59
CA LEU A 320 -18.22 -79.12 -14.79
C LEU A 320 -18.85 -77.77 -15.16
N SER A 321 -18.06 -76.88 -15.76
CA SER A 321 -18.58 -75.61 -16.28
C SER A 321 -19.63 -75.88 -17.38
N VAL A 322 -20.56 -74.95 -17.62
CA VAL A 322 -21.58 -75.10 -18.70
C VAL A 322 -20.91 -75.38 -20.06
N VAL A 323 -19.76 -74.75 -20.28
CA VAL A 323 -18.84 -74.97 -21.41
C VAL A 323 -18.36 -76.42 -21.48
N ASP A 324 -17.84 -76.95 -20.37
CA ASP A 324 -17.32 -78.32 -20.32
C ASP A 324 -18.43 -79.37 -20.42
N LYS A 325 -19.64 -79.09 -19.89
CA LYS A 325 -20.82 -79.95 -20.04
C LYS A 325 -21.27 -80.04 -21.50
N LEU A 326 -21.33 -78.90 -22.19
CA LEU A 326 -21.69 -78.85 -23.60
C LEU A 326 -20.63 -79.56 -24.47
N LYS A 327 -19.34 -79.38 -24.16
CA LYS A 327 -18.24 -80.08 -24.82
C LYS A 327 -18.31 -81.60 -24.62
N ALA A 328 -18.58 -82.05 -23.39
CA ALA A 328 -18.74 -83.46 -23.08
C ALA A 328 -19.98 -84.07 -23.76
N LEU A 329 -21.12 -83.37 -23.76
CA LEU A 329 -22.35 -83.82 -24.43
C LEU A 329 -22.24 -83.84 -25.96
N ALA A 330 -21.49 -82.92 -26.55
CA ALA A 330 -21.28 -82.94 -27.99
C ALA A 330 -20.28 -84.03 -28.42
N HIS A 331 -19.25 -84.27 -27.62
CA HIS A 331 -18.32 -85.38 -27.83
C HIS A 331 -19.03 -86.74 -27.73
N THR A 332 -20.01 -86.92 -26.81
CA THR A 332 -20.81 -88.15 -26.76
C THR A 332 -21.78 -88.30 -27.94
N GLN A 333 -22.17 -87.21 -28.59
CA GLN A 333 -22.98 -87.20 -29.81
C GLN A 333 -22.14 -87.27 -31.10
N GLY A 334 -20.81 -87.40 -31.00
CA GLY A 334 -19.90 -87.45 -32.16
C GLY A 334 -19.87 -86.16 -32.98
N ARG A 335 -20.20 -85.02 -32.35
CA ARG A 335 -20.21 -83.70 -33.00
C ARG A 335 -19.12 -82.83 -32.41
N ASP A 336 -18.20 -82.37 -33.26
CA ASP A 336 -17.19 -81.39 -32.88
C ASP A 336 -17.81 -79.99 -32.93
N ILE A 337 -18.04 -79.39 -31.76
CA ILE A 337 -18.45 -77.98 -31.66
C ILE A 337 -17.23 -77.09 -31.64
N SER A 338 -17.23 -76.09 -32.51
CA SER A 338 -16.20 -75.04 -32.51
C SER A 338 -16.26 -74.20 -31.23
N GLU A 339 -15.09 -73.76 -30.74
CA GLU A 339 -14.93 -72.92 -29.53
C GLU A 339 -15.82 -71.67 -29.55
N LYS A 340 -16.20 -71.19 -30.74
CA LYS A 340 -17.07 -70.03 -30.94
C LYS A 340 -18.52 -70.25 -30.49
N ILE A 341 -19.05 -71.47 -30.62
CA ILE A 341 -20.41 -71.83 -30.16
C ILE A 341 -20.39 -72.05 -28.63
N ILE A 342 -19.28 -72.54 -28.12
CA ILE A 342 -19.05 -72.81 -26.69
C ILE A 342 -18.85 -71.50 -25.90
N LEU A 343 -18.22 -70.48 -26.50
CA LEU A 343 -18.05 -69.16 -25.87
C LEU A 343 -19.36 -68.37 -25.70
N GLY A 344 -20.39 -68.69 -26.50
CA GLY A 344 -21.73 -68.09 -26.40
C GLY A 344 -22.61 -68.66 -25.29
N ALA A 345 -22.21 -69.76 -24.64
CA ALA A 345 -22.97 -70.44 -23.60
C ALA A 345 -22.51 -70.09 -22.17
N ALA A 346 -21.90 -68.92 -21.98
CA ALA A 346 -21.47 -68.45 -20.67
C ALA A 346 -22.69 -68.16 -19.76
N LYS A 347 -22.58 -68.53 -18.48
CA LYS A 347 -23.59 -68.24 -17.44
C LYS A 347 -23.86 -66.72 -17.43
N ALA A 348 -25.10 -66.32 -17.71
CA ALA A 348 -25.50 -64.92 -17.63
C ALA A 348 -25.15 -64.35 -16.24
N THR A 349 -24.49 -63.20 -16.19
CA THR A 349 -24.21 -62.51 -14.93
C THR A 349 -25.53 -62.14 -14.29
N GLU A 350 -25.78 -62.63 -13.08
CA GLU A 350 -26.94 -62.28 -12.29
C GLU A 350 -26.87 -60.78 -11.97
N VAL A 351 -27.64 -59.97 -12.72
CA VAL A 351 -27.84 -58.57 -12.40
C VAL A 351 -28.99 -58.52 -11.41
N SER A 352 -28.64 -58.39 -10.13
CA SER A 352 -29.62 -58.15 -9.08
C SER A 352 -30.25 -56.78 -9.33
N GLU A 353 -31.55 -56.78 -9.65
CA GLU A 353 -32.46 -55.63 -9.81
C GLU A 353 -32.66 -55.07 -11.24
N LEU A 354 -33.70 -54.24 -11.40
CA LEU A 354 -34.10 -53.55 -12.63
C LEU A 354 -32.94 -52.68 -13.14
N GLN A 355 -32.43 -52.99 -14.34
CA GLN A 355 -31.39 -52.19 -14.98
C GLN A 355 -31.97 -50.84 -15.42
N TYR A 356 -31.44 -49.75 -14.85
CA TYR A 356 -31.75 -48.40 -15.30
C TYR A 356 -30.94 -48.04 -16.56
N ASP A 357 -31.52 -47.22 -17.43
CA ASP A 357 -30.81 -46.67 -18.59
C ASP A 357 -29.57 -45.89 -18.15
N SER A 358 -28.44 -46.16 -18.81
CA SER A 358 -27.17 -45.45 -18.65
C SER A 358 -27.32 -43.92 -18.69
N GLN A 359 -28.26 -43.41 -19.49
CA GLN A 359 -28.51 -41.98 -19.61
C GLN A 359 -28.99 -41.34 -18.30
N LEU A 360 -29.70 -42.10 -17.46
CA LEU A 360 -30.19 -41.61 -16.18
C LEU A 360 -29.03 -41.38 -15.20
N LEU A 361 -27.98 -42.20 -15.28
CA LEU A 361 -26.77 -42.03 -14.47
C LEU A 361 -25.80 -41.01 -15.07
N SER A 362 -25.68 -40.95 -16.40
CA SER A 362 -24.78 -40.01 -17.08
C SER A 362 -25.30 -38.57 -17.09
N ARG A 363 -26.61 -38.36 -16.94
CA ARG A 363 -27.23 -37.02 -16.84
C ARG A 363 -26.85 -36.25 -15.56
N GLY A 364 -26.20 -36.89 -14.58
CA GLY A 364 -25.75 -36.22 -13.36
C GLY A 364 -26.91 -35.81 -12.45
N ALA A 365 -27.70 -36.79 -12.01
CA ALA A 365 -28.99 -36.62 -11.33
C ALA A 365 -29.02 -35.66 -10.11
N ASN A 366 -27.88 -35.29 -9.53
CA ASN A 366 -27.77 -34.36 -8.39
C ASN A 366 -26.67 -33.30 -8.56
N ALA A 367 -26.24 -33.00 -9.79
CA ALA A 367 -25.25 -31.93 -10.03
C ALA A 367 -25.74 -30.56 -9.53
N ALA A 368 -27.05 -30.33 -9.60
CA ALA A 368 -27.76 -29.14 -9.15
C ALA A 368 -27.82 -28.95 -7.62
N VAL A 369 -27.44 -29.94 -6.79
CA VAL A 369 -27.55 -29.84 -5.32
C VAL A 369 -26.36 -29.12 -4.69
N LYS A 370 -25.21 -29.08 -5.38
CA LYS A 370 -24.01 -28.37 -4.91
C LYS A 370 -23.98 -26.91 -5.38
N ARG A 371 -25.01 -26.14 -5.06
CA ARG A 371 -25.07 -24.69 -5.39
C ARG A 371 -24.53 -23.82 -4.28
N SER A 372 -24.09 -22.62 -4.66
CA SER A 372 -24.01 -21.50 -3.73
C SER A 372 -25.41 -21.11 -3.25
N GLU A 373 -25.52 -20.67 -2.00
CA GLU A 373 -26.80 -20.32 -1.37
C GLU A 373 -27.55 -19.18 -2.12
N ASP A 374 -26.82 -18.36 -2.88
CA ASP A 374 -27.35 -17.22 -3.62
C ASP A 374 -27.75 -17.53 -5.09
N GLN A 375 -27.52 -18.75 -5.59
CA GLN A 375 -27.81 -19.11 -6.98
C GLN A 375 -29.25 -19.62 -7.18
N LEU A 376 -30.16 -18.73 -7.57
CA LEU A 376 -31.59 -19.02 -7.73
C LEU A 376 -31.93 -19.86 -8.98
N TYR A 377 -31.14 -19.78 -10.05
CA TYR A 377 -31.42 -20.46 -11.33
C TYR A 377 -30.37 -21.53 -11.68
N ASP A 378 -30.86 -22.64 -12.26
CA ASP A 378 -30.11 -23.85 -12.61
C ASP A 378 -29.25 -23.72 -13.87
N SER A 379 -29.74 -22.91 -14.81
CA SER A 379 -29.22 -22.78 -16.17
C SER A 379 -28.96 -21.33 -16.51
N PRO A 380 -27.84 -21.00 -17.18
CA PRO A 380 -27.56 -19.63 -17.58
C PRO A 380 -28.60 -19.14 -18.58
N LEU A 381 -28.90 -17.84 -18.54
CA LEU A 381 -29.92 -17.21 -19.39
C LEU A 381 -29.57 -17.32 -20.88
N PHE A 382 -28.28 -17.31 -21.21
CA PHE A 382 -27.79 -17.46 -22.58
C PHE A 382 -27.01 -18.75 -22.75
N ILE A 383 -27.44 -19.55 -23.73
CA ILE A 383 -26.78 -20.82 -24.10
C ILE A 383 -25.33 -20.58 -24.56
N GLN A 384 -25.03 -19.39 -25.11
CA GLN A 384 -23.68 -19.02 -25.53
C GLN A 384 -22.65 -19.01 -24.39
N GLU A 385 -23.09 -18.79 -23.15
CA GLU A 385 -22.22 -18.82 -21.97
C GLU A 385 -21.98 -20.27 -21.48
N ALA A 386 -22.95 -21.17 -21.73
CA ALA A 386 -22.85 -22.58 -21.36
C ALA A 386 -22.04 -23.43 -22.36
N ILE A 387 -21.96 -22.99 -23.62
CA ILE A 387 -21.25 -23.72 -24.67
C ILE A 387 -19.81 -23.19 -24.76
N SER A 388 -18.82 -24.08 -24.65
CA SER A 388 -17.39 -23.73 -24.72
C SER A 388 -16.91 -23.26 -26.11
N SER A 389 -17.67 -23.52 -27.18
CA SER A 389 -17.34 -23.10 -28.55
C SER A 389 -18.59 -22.88 -29.39
N ILE A 390 -18.69 -21.73 -30.06
CA ILE A 390 -19.87 -21.35 -30.88
C ILE A 390 -19.88 -22.07 -32.23
N TYR A 391 -18.71 -22.27 -32.84
CA TYR A 391 -18.59 -22.99 -34.09
C TYR A 391 -17.30 -23.81 -34.07
N ARG A 392 -17.44 -25.13 -34.18
CA ARG A 392 -16.31 -26.04 -34.43
C ARG A 392 -16.55 -26.66 -35.81
N PRO A 393 -15.69 -26.39 -36.82
CA PRO A 393 -15.84 -27.02 -38.11
C PRO A 393 -15.69 -28.55 -37.94
N ALA A 394 -16.73 -29.28 -38.30
CA ALA A 394 -16.72 -30.73 -38.25
C ALA A 394 -15.86 -31.26 -39.40
N LYS A 395 -14.61 -31.66 -39.11
CA LYS A 395 -13.86 -32.53 -40.01
C LYS A 395 -14.38 -33.95 -39.83
N PHE A 396 -15.31 -34.38 -40.68
CA PHE A 396 -15.51 -35.80 -40.96
C PHE A 396 -15.04 -36.07 -42.39
N GLY A 397 -13.89 -36.72 -42.51
CA GLY A 397 -13.34 -37.24 -43.77
C GLY A 397 -12.35 -36.31 -44.47
N GLU A 398 -11.08 -36.69 -44.41
CA GLU A 398 -9.97 -36.31 -45.29
C GLU A 398 -9.35 -34.90 -45.24
N ALA A 399 -8.02 -34.94 -45.39
CA ALA A 399 -7.08 -33.88 -45.70
C ALA A 399 -6.76 -32.84 -44.60
N ASP A 400 -5.67 -33.15 -43.92
CA ASP A 400 -4.76 -32.21 -43.28
C ASP A 400 -4.25 -31.13 -44.26
N ASN A 401 -3.87 -29.98 -43.70
CA ASN A 401 -3.24 -28.78 -44.31
C ASN A 401 -4.13 -27.56 -44.63
N SER A 402 -5.45 -27.70 -44.79
CA SER A 402 -6.31 -26.52 -45.04
C SER A 402 -6.61 -25.70 -43.78
N SER A 403 -6.64 -26.33 -42.61
CA SER A 403 -7.06 -25.67 -41.36
C SER A 403 -6.03 -24.69 -40.81
N GLN A 404 -4.72 -24.95 -40.99
CA GLN A 404 -3.68 -23.99 -40.61
C GLN A 404 -3.66 -22.79 -41.56
N GLN A 405 -3.81 -23.02 -42.87
CA GLN A 405 -3.89 -21.95 -43.87
C GLN A 405 -5.15 -21.08 -43.73
N ILE A 406 -6.31 -21.66 -43.37
CA ILE A 406 -7.53 -20.89 -43.15
C ILE A 406 -7.41 -20.04 -41.87
N ILE A 407 -6.84 -20.59 -40.79
CA ILE A 407 -6.58 -19.83 -39.55
C ILE A 407 -5.55 -18.72 -39.81
N GLU A 408 -4.49 -18.96 -40.57
CA GLU A 408 -3.52 -17.94 -40.99
C GLU A 408 -4.15 -16.89 -41.91
N SER A 409 -5.05 -17.26 -42.83
CA SER A 409 -5.74 -16.30 -43.70
C SER A 409 -6.74 -15.42 -42.95
N ILE A 410 -7.44 -15.97 -41.95
CA ILE A 410 -8.37 -15.22 -41.10
C ILE A 410 -7.60 -14.30 -40.14
N ASN A 411 -6.43 -14.74 -39.66
CA ASN A 411 -5.53 -13.90 -38.84
C ASN A 411 -4.75 -12.87 -39.68
N GLY A 412 -4.59 -13.10 -40.99
CA GLY A 412 -3.88 -12.23 -41.93
C GLY A 412 -4.75 -11.17 -42.62
N GLU A 413 -6.08 -11.31 -42.60
CA GLU A 413 -7.00 -10.26 -43.04
C GLU A 413 -7.11 -9.15 -41.97
N ALA A 414 -6.41 -8.03 -42.20
CA ALA A 414 -6.38 -6.83 -41.37
C ALA A 414 -7.72 -6.05 -41.29
N ARG A 415 -8.87 -6.73 -41.41
CA ARG A 415 -10.20 -6.13 -41.28
C ARG A 415 -10.73 -6.09 -39.84
N PHE A 416 -10.06 -6.75 -38.89
CA PHE A 416 -10.55 -6.91 -37.51
C PHE A 416 -9.57 -6.48 -36.39
N GLU A 417 -8.45 -5.81 -36.71
CA GLU A 417 -7.51 -5.29 -35.69
C GLU A 417 -8.17 -4.28 -34.71
N GLU A 418 -9.22 -3.58 -35.13
CA GLU A 418 -9.90 -2.57 -34.30
C GLU A 418 -10.76 -3.17 -33.17
N LEU A 419 -11.08 -4.47 -33.23
CA LEU A 419 -11.81 -5.18 -32.17
C LEU A 419 -10.89 -5.92 -31.18
N ASN A 420 -9.72 -6.36 -31.61
CA ASN A 420 -8.74 -7.01 -30.72
C ASN A 420 -8.03 -6.02 -29.79
N SER A 421 -7.77 -4.79 -30.23
CA SER A 421 -7.18 -3.73 -29.39
C SER A 421 -8.10 -3.26 -28.25
N LYS A 422 -9.43 -3.43 -28.38
CA LYS A 422 -10.40 -3.11 -27.32
C LYS A 422 -10.51 -4.20 -26.25
N ARG A 423 -10.17 -5.46 -26.56
CA ARG A 423 -10.17 -6.57 -25.58
C ARG A 423 -8.99 -6.47 -24.60
N ALA A 424 -7.82 -6.04 -25.07
CA ALA A 424 -6.64 -5.81 -24.23
C ALA A 424 -6.79 -4.63 -23.24
N ARG A 425 -7.73 -3.70 -23.50
CA ARG A 425 -7.96 -2.54 -22.62
C ARG A 425 -8.98 -2.80 -21.50
N ILE A 426 -9.72 -3.90 -21.57
CA ILE A 426 -10.72 -4.26 -20.55
C ILE A 426 -10.12 -5.20 -19.49
N GLU A 427 -9.14 -6.04 -19.85
CA GLU A 427 -8.45 -6.93 -18.89
C GLU A 427 -7.55 -6.20 -17.89
N SER A 428 -7.10 -4.96 -18.18
CA SER A 428 -6.32 -4.16 -17.22
C SER A 428 -7.18 -3.35 -16.22
N SER A 429 -8.50 -3.51 -16.24
CA SER A 429 -9.43 -2.73 -15.39
C SER A 429 -10.17 -3.54 -14.31
N GLN A 430 -9.87 -4.84 -14.17
CA GLN A 430 -10.43 -5.69 -13.11
C GLN A 430 -9.42 -6.25 -12.10
N GLN A 431 -8.14 -5.89 -12.19
CA GLN A 431 -7.16 -6.17 -11.14
C GLN A 431 -6.85 -4.90 -10.36
N ASN A 432 -7.79 -4.45 -9.51
CA ASN A 432 -7.53 -3.57 -8.36
C ASN A 432 -8.82 -3.32 -7.56
N ARG A 433 -9.41 -4.38 -6.99
CA ARG A 433 -10.24 -4.28 -5.79
C ARG A 433 -10.19 -5.60 -5.02
N GLU A 434 -9.08 -5.87 -4.35
CA GLU A 434 -9.07 -6.81 -3.23
C GLU A 434 -8.24 -6.26 -2.07
N THR A 435 -8.95 -5.98 -0.97
CA THR A 435 -8.46 -5.99 0.41
C THR A 435 -9.64 -6.48 1.28
N PRO A 436 -9.45 -7.02 2.49
CA PRO A 436 -9.32 -8.46 2.74
C PRO A 436 -10.36 -8.97 3.76
N HIS A 437 -10.75 -10.24 3.71
CA HIS A 437 -11.15 -10.93 4.94
C HIS A 437 -11.01 -12.45 4.86
N ASN A 438 -10.15 -12.97 5.74
CA ASN A 438 -10.10 -14.34 6.18
C ASN A 438 -11.38 -14.71 6.93
N ALA A 439 -11.87 -15.93 6.69
CA ALA A 439 -12.55 -16.72 7.71
C ALA A 439 -12.15 -18.19 7.52
N ASP A 440 -11.32 -18.66 8.45
CA ASP A 440 -11.39 -19.94 9.15
C ASP A 440 -12.09 -21.12 8.47
N SER A 441 -11.37 -22.23 8.29
CA SER A 441 -11.46 -23.40 9.17
C SER A 441 -10.93 -24.69 8.51
N GLU A 442 -9.94 -25.26 9.18
CA GLU A 442 -9.82 -26.66 9.57
C GLU A 442 -9.98 -27.84 8.57
N LEU A 443 -8.83 -28.53 8.45
CA LEU A 443 -8.63 -29.97 8.72
C LEU A 443 -9.25 -31.01 7.77
N GLY A 444 -8.35 -31.74 7.10
CA GLY A 444 -8.35 -33.19 7.26
C GLY A 444 -8.04 -34.06 6.04
N LYS A 445 -6.82 -34.59 6.05
CA LYS A 445 -6.44 -35.97 5.66
C LYS A 445 -6.53 -36.36 4.17
N LYS A 446 -5.37 -36.76 3.63
CA LYS A 446 -5.10 -38.19 3.29
C LYS A 446 -3.62 -38.47 3.02
N LYS A 447 -3.13 -39.54 3.67
CA LYS A 447 -1.95 -40.34 3.30
C LYS A 447 -2.16 -40.97 1.90
N GLN A 448 -1.12 -41.07 1.08
CA GLN A 448 -0.40 -42.33 0.76
C GLN A 448 0.44 -42.25 -0.54
N ARG A 449 1.63 -42.87 -0.48
CA ARG A 449 2.53 -43.37 -1.56
C ARG A 449 3.30 -42.25 -2.28
N HIS A 450 4.63 -42.23 -2.35
CA HIS A 450 5.65 -43.29 -2.30
C HIS A 450 6.58 -43.24 -1.10
#